data_AF-R9H0P0-F1
#
_entry.id   AF-R9H0P0-F1
#
_cell.length_a   1.000
_cell.length_b   1.000
_cell.length_c   1.000
_cell.angle_alpha   90.00
_cell.angle_beta   90.00
_cell.angle_gamma   90.00
#
_symmetry.space_group_name_H-M   'P 1'
#
loop_
_entity.id
_entity.type
_entity.pdbx_description
1 polymer ?
#
loop_
_entity_poly.entity_id
_entity_poly.type
_entity_poly.pdbx_seq_one_letter_code
_entity_poly.pdbx_strand_id
1 'polypeptide(L)'
;MSFKYYIILLIVWVCFSFPSDTFGQYILKDTITSSKDKKYAIIYSDGLAKSAQWSLGVKMAKGGATIRHQVSKGNDGNISVNDRIPVRFIVAPTDVVNVNWMEAGGVTGGNGNLNADFAPTTADTGCRSYGKTTEGLGRKWRVPTQRELQLMWMFRIPVGIIYPNAPMENASTKNYWASTEKDTDNAWVFDFMSGVPHCFWQSKATVANVRCVSDY
;
A
#
# COMPACT_ATOMS: atom_id res chain seq x y z
N MET A 1 -31.98 -31.86 -37.58
CA MET A 1 -31.39 -30.55 -37.23
C MET A 1 -30.10 -30.38 -38.03
N SER A 2 -29.97 -29.28 -38.77
CA SER A 2 -28.87 -29.06 -39.73
C SER A 2 -27.54 -28.75 -39.02
N PHE A 3 -26.43 -29.32 -39.50
CA PHE A 3 -25.05 -29.13 -39.04
C PHE A 3 -24.66 -27.65 -38.87
N LYS A 4 -25.30 -26.75 -39.62
CA LYS A 4 -25.13 -25.29 -39.52
C LYS A 4 -25.53 -24.73 -38.15
N TYR A 5 -26.53 -25.30 -37.48
CA TYR A 5 -26.98 -24.82 -36.16
C TYR A 5 -25.99 -25.19 -35.04
N TYR A 6 -25.32 -26.35 -35.16
CA TYR A 6 -24.30 -26.77 -34.19
C TYR A 6 -23.06 -25.88 -34.23
N ILE A 7 -22.62 -25.47 -35.43
CA ILE A 7 -21.47 -24.57 -35.59
C ILE A 7 -21.78 -23.19 -34.99
N ILE A 8 -22.99 -22.66 -35.22
CA ILE A 8 -23.41 -21.37 -34.66
C ILE A 8 -23.50 -21.46 -33.13
N LEU A 9 -24.04 -22.55 -32.57
CA LEU A 9 -24.09 -22.74 -31.12
C LEU A 9 -22.69 -22.83 -30.49
N LEU A 10 -21.75 -23.49 -31.17
CA LEU A 10 -20.36 -23.63 -30.71
C LEU A 10 -19.62 -22.28 -30.71
N ILE A 11 -19.83 -21.46 -31.74
CA ILE A 11 -19.25 -20.11 -31.82
C ILE A 11 -19.84 -19.21 -30.72
N VAL A 12 -21.16 -19.23 -30.53
CA VAL A 12 -21.83 -18.47 -29.46
C VAL A 12 -21.31 -18.92 -28.09
N TRP A 13 -21.18 -20.23 -27.85
CA TRP A 13 -20.67 -20.76 -26.59
C TRP A 13 -19.22 -20.35 -26.33
N VAL A 14 -18.33 -20.40 -27.33
CA VAL A 14 -16.93 -19.94 -27.23
C VAL A 14 -16.84 -18.43 -27.00
N CYS A 15 -17.69 -17.63 -27.64
CA CYS A 15 -17.74 -16.18 -27.42
C CYS A 15 -18.30 -15.77 -26.04
N PHE A 16 -19.14 -16.61 -25.41
CA PHE A 16 -19.66 -16.37 -24.06
C PHE A 16 -18.85 -17.06 -22.94
N SER A 17 -17.88 -17.92 -23.26
CA SER A 17 -17.07 -18.65 -22.26
C SER A 17 -15.70 -18.02 -21.98
N PHE A 18 -15.32 -16.97 -22.69
CA PHE A 18 -14.24 -16.07 -22.26
C PHE A 18 -14.86 -14.85 -21.59
N PRO A 19 -14.94 -14.79 -20.25
CA PRO A 19 -15.29 -13.55 -19.58
C PRO A 19 -14.27 -12.49 -20.03
N SER A 20 -14.75 -11.50 -20.78
CA SER A 20 -13.97 -10.33 -21.17
C SER A 20 -13.52 -9.62 -19.90
N ASP A 21 -12.24 -9.72 -19.57
CA ASP A 21 -11.49 -8.78 -18.72
C ASP A 21 -12.21 -8.33 -17.42
N THR A 22 -12.83 -9.27 -16.69
CA THR A 22 -13.11 -9.02 -15.27
C THR A 22 -11.81 -9.23 -14.50
N PHE A 23 -10.88 -8.27 -14.62
CA PHE A 23 -9.73 -8.23 -13.74
C PHE A 23 -10.24 -7.97 -12.33
N GLY A 24 -9.80 -8.78 -11.37
CA GLY A 24 -9.80 -8.40 -9.96
C GLY A 24 -8.46 -7.74 -9.63
N GLN A 25 -8.33 -7.25 -8.40
CA GLN A 25 -7.04 -6.73 -7.94
C GLN A 25 -5.94 -7.77 -8.18
N TYR A 26 -4.76 -7.36 -8.63
CA TYR A 26 -3.66 -8.25 -8.95
C TYR A 26 -2.30 -7.63 -8.62
N ILE A 27 -1.25 -8.44 -8.71
CA ILE A 27 0.13 -8.01 -8.44
C ILE A 27 1.05 -8.45 -9.57
N LEU A 28 1.92 -7.55 -10.02
CA LEU A 28 2.94 -7.82 -11.02
C LEU A 28 4.34 -7.49 -10.50
N LYS A 29 5.33 -8.20 -11.04
CA LYS A 29 6.73 -7.83 -10.93
C LYS A 29 7.11 -7.03 -12.17
N ASP A 30 7.43 -5.75 -12.00
CA ASP A 30 7.71 -4.85 -13.12
C ASP A 30 8.96 -4.01 -12.88
N THR A 31 9.60 -3.61 -13.97
CA THR A 31 10.83 -2.82 -13.98
C THR A 31 10.50 -1.34 -14.03
N ILE A 32 11.02 -0.57 -13.08
CA ILE A 32 10.79 0.87 -12.98
C ILE A 32 12.06 1.62 -13.40
N THR A 33 12.01 2.26 -14.58
CA THR A 33 13.14 2.98 -15.18
C THR A 33 13.64 4.13 -14.32
N SER A 34 12.73 4.85 -13.64
CA SER A 34 13.08 5.93 -12.72
C SER A 34 13.89 5.47 -11.49
N SER A 35 14.04 4.16 -11.30
CA SER A 35 14.70 3.53 -10.16
C SER A 35 15.89 2.66 -10.56
N LYS A 36 16.64 3.08 -11.60
CA LYS A 36 17.79 2.33 -12.14
C LYS A 36 17.40 0.89 -12.54
N ASP A 37 16.27 0.76 -13.22
CA ASP A 37 15.73 -0.51 -13.70
C ASP A 37 15.53 -1.58 -12.60
N LYS A 38 15.24 -1.13 -11.38
CA LYS A 38 14.86 -2.03 -10.28
C LYS A 38 13.49 -2.64 -10.54
N LYS A 39 13.37 -3.92 -10.18
CA LYS A 39 12.12 -4.66 -10.24
C LYS A 39 11.36 -4.53 -8.94
N TYR A 40 10.09 -4.13 -9.03
CA TYR A 40 9.23 -4.00 -7.88
C TYR A 40 7.95 -4.84 -7.99
N ALA A 41 7.41 -5.19 -6.82
CA ALA A 41 6.06 -5.66 -6.65
C ALA A 41 5.11 -4.46 -6.78
N ILE A 42 4.19 -4.54 -7.74
CA ILE A 42 3.21 -3.49 -8.02
C ILE A 42 1.84 -4.09 -7.87
N ILE A 43 1.07 -3.58 -6.92
CA ILE A 43 -0.32 -3.98 -6.72
C ILE A 43 -1.18 -3.07 -7.58
N TYR A 44 -1.99 -3.70 -8.43
CA TYR A 44 -2.98 -3.09 -9.29
C TYR A 44 -4.36 -3.34 -8.69
N SER A 45 -5.14 -2.27 -8.63
CA SER A 45 -6.51 -2.28 -8.13
C SER A 45 -7.53 -2.43 -9.24
N ASP A 46 -7.10 -2.71 -10.47
CA ASP A 46 -7.95 -2.88 -11.66
C ASP A 46 -9.08 -3.87 -11.34
N GLY A 47 -10.32 -3.48 -11.63
CA GLY A 47 -11.51 -4.23 -11.23
C GLY A 47 -12.28 -3.69 -10.03
N LEU A 48 -11.66 -2.87 -9.17
CA LEU A 48 -12.41 -2.15 -8.16
C LEU A 48 -13.33 -1.09 -8.81
N ALA A 49 -14.49 -0.85 -8.20
CA ALA A 49 -15.37 0.22 -8.61
C ALA A 49 -14.62 1.57 -8.61
N LYS A 50 -14.86 2.43 -9.60
CA LYS A 50 -14.20 3.74 -9.71
C LYS A 50 -14.37 4.61 -8.45
N SER A 51 -15.47 4.44 -7.72
CA SER A 51 -15.71 5.13 -6.44
C SER A 51 -14.78 4.68 -5.32
N ALA A 52 -14.24 3.46 -5.39
CA ALA A 52 -13.29 2.88 -4.44
C ALA A 52 -11.83 3.13 -4.82
N GLN A 53 -11.56 3.76 -5.97
CA GLN A 53 -10.23 4.03 -6.49
C GLN A 53 -9.91 5.53 -6.52
N TRP A 54 -8.65 5.86 -6.25
CA TRP A 54 -8.10 7.16 -6.62
C TRP A 54 -7.71 7.17 -8.09
N SER A 55 -7.99 8.28 -8.79
CA SER A 55 -7.51 8.50 -10.15
C SER A 55 -5.98 8.41 -10.22
N LEU A 56 -5.47 8.08 -11.41
CA LEU A 56 -4.03 8.12 -11.67
C LEU A 56 -3.45 9.52 -11.37
N GLY A 57 -2.26 9.54 -10.78
CA GLY A 57 -1.53 10.78 -10.47
C GLY A 57 -1.92 11.47 -9.17
N VAL A 58 -2.88 10.92 -8.39
CA VAL A 58 -3.16 11.41 -7.05
C VAL A 58 -1.94 11.20 -6.16
N LYS A 59 -1.36 12.30 -5.67
CA LYS A 59 -0.25 12.27 -4.71
C LYS A 59 -0.83 12.16 -3.32
N MET A 60 -0.53 11.06 -2.64
CA MET A 60 -1.01 10.81 -1.28
C MET A 60 0.04 11.13 -0.23
N ALA A 61 1.14 11.77 -0.63
CA ALA A 61 2.14 12.31 0.27
C ALA A 61 2.23 13.83 0.17
N LYS A 62 2.33 14.49 1.34
CA LYS A 62 2.66 15.92 1.47
C LYS A 62 3.98 16.06 2.23
N GLY A 63 4.87 16.88 1.70
CA GLY A 63 6.14 17.16 2.34
C GLY A 63 7.04 15.94 2.55
N GLY A 64 6.79 14.78 1.91
CA GLY A 64 7.57 13.53 2.06
C GLY A 64 6.98 12.49 3.01
N ALA A 65 5.82 12.74 3.62
CA ALA A 65 5.06 11.80 4.44
C ALA A 65 3.66 11.62 3.85
N THR A 66 2.97 10.50 4.13
CA THR A 66 1.57 10.31 3.72
C THR A 66 0.70 11.43 4.32
N ILE A 67 -0.28 11.91 3.56
CA ILE A 67 -1.26 12.91 4.01
C ILE A 67 -1.95 12.42 5.29
N ARG A 68 -2.12 13.30 6.28
CA ARG A 68 -2.74 13.00 7.57
C ARG A 68 -4.21 12.65 7.41
N HIS A 69 -4.60 11.51 7.96
CA HIS A 69 -5.97 11.02 7.88
C HIS A 69 -6.27 10.01 8.97
N GLN A 70 -7.56 9.83 9.22
CA GLN A 70 -8.15 8.77 10.02
C GLN A 70 -8.88 7.78 9.11
N VAL A 71 -9.50 6.77 9.70
CA VAL A 71 -10.21 5.71 8.96
C VAL A 71 -11.31 6.28 8.06
N SER A 72 -12.00 7.33 8.50
CA SER A 72 -13.24 7.84 7.88
C SER A 72 -13.17 9.30 7.44
N LYS A 73 -12.01 9.96 7.56
CA LYS A 73 -11.83 11.37 7.19
C LYS A 73 -10.36 11.73 7.06
N GLY A 74 -10.06 12.77 6.29
CA GLY A 74 -8.79 13.48 6.41
C GLY A 74 -8.79 14.40 7.63
N ASN A 75 -7.59 14.77 8.09
CA ASN A 75 -7.46 15.70 9.21
C ASN A 75 -7.29 17.15 8.71
N ASP A 76 -7.84 18.14 9.42
CA ASP A 76 -7.71 19.58 9.10
C ASP A 76 -7.96 19.94 7.62
N GLY A 77 -9.04 19.40 7.05
CA GLY A 77 -9.40 19.64 5.65
C GLY A 77 -8.56 18.88 4.62
N ASN A 78 -7.61 18.04 5.05
CA ASN A 78 -6.94 17.12 4.15
C ASN A 78 -7.92 16.12 3.53
N ILE A 79 -7.50 15.55 2.40
CA ILE A 79 -8.25 14.46 1.76
C ILE A 79 -8.17 13.18 2.62
N SER A 80 -9.26 12.43 2.66
CA SER A 80 -9.29 11.11 3.32
C SER A 80 -8.66 10.06 2.41
N VAL A 81 -7.33 9.91 2.46
CA VAL A 81 -6.63 8.98 1.56
C VAL A 81 -6.91 7.50 1.84
N ASN A 82 -7.46 7.15 3.01
CA ASN A 82 -7.84 5.77 3.35
C ASN A 82 -9.22 5.34 2.80
N ASP A 83 -10.04 6.29 2.34
CA ASP A 83 -11.39 5.99 1.83
C ASP A 83 -11.37 5.29 0.47
N ARG A 84 -10.22 5.31 -0.22
CA ARG A 84 -10.00 4.73 -1.55
C ARG A 84 -8.59 4.15 -1.67
N ILE A 85 -8.36 3.32 -2.68
CA ILE A 85 -7.06 2.71 -2.98
C ILE A 85 -6.51 3.33 -4.27
N PRO A 86 -5.20 3.56 -4.41
CA PRO A 86 -4.61 3.85 -5.72
C PRO A 86 -4.98 2.81 -6.78
N VAL A 87 -5.17 3.25 -8.02
CA VAL A 87 -5.24 2.35 -9.19
C VAL A 87 -4.05 1.40 -9.19
N ARG A 88 -2.86 1.87 -8.78
CA ARG A 88 -1.71 1.03 -8.51
C ARG A 88 -0.73 1.71 -7.56
N PHE A 89 0.00 0.92 -6.79
CA PHE A 89 1.08 1.40 -5.93
C PHE A 89 2.20 0.35 -5.85
N ILE A 90 3.40 0.84 -5.56
CA ILE A 90 4.62 0.02 -5.50
C ILE A 90 4.90 -0.34 -4.04
N VAL A 91 5.19 -1.61 -3.79
CA VAL A 91 5.60 -2.11 -2.47
C VAL A 91 7.13 -2.11 -2.37
N ALA A 92 7.68 -1.67 -1.24
CA ALA A 92 9.11 -1.67 -1.00
C ALA A 92 9.71 -3.11 -1.00
N PRO A 93 10.95 -3.30 -1.48
CA PRO A 93 11.60 -4.60 -1.41
C PRO A 93 11.88 -5.09 0.02
N THR A 94 12.12 -4.17 0.96
CA THR A 94 12.53 -4.48 2.35
C THR A 94 11.75 -3.65 3.37
N ASP A 95 11.74 -4.12 4.62
CA ASP A 95 11.14 -3.40 5.74
C ASP A 95 12.09 -2.29 6.24
N VAL A 96 11.51 -1.21 6.77
CA VAL A 96 12.18 -0.38 7.78
C VAL A 96 11.70 -0.87 9.14
N VAL A 97 12.63 -1.33 9.97
CA VAL A 97 12.31 -2.07 11.20
C VAL A 97 12.43 -1.20 12.45
N ASN A 98 11.66 -1.55 13.49
CA ASN A 98 11.76 -0.99 14.85
C ASN A 98 11.69 0.54 14.90
N VAL A 99 10.75 1.15 14.17
CA VAL A 99 10.51 2.60 14.17
C VAL A 99 9.21 2.91 14.90
N ASN A 100 9.18 4.03 15.61
CA ASN A 100 7.92 4.59 16.09
C ASN A 100 7.14 5.23 14.92
N TRP A 101 5.89 5.64 15.16
CA TRP A 101 5.01 6.08 14.09
C TRP A 101 5.51 7.35 13.37
N MET A 102 6.08 8.28 14.14
CA MET A 102 6.65 9.52 13.60
C MET A 102 7.92 9.24 12.78
N GLU A 103 8.78 8.37 13.28
CA GLU A 103 9.97 7.91 12.58
C GLU A 103 9.60 7.19 11.29
N ALA A 104 8.59 6.32 11.30
CA ALA A 104 8.09 5.63 10.10
C ALA A 104 7.69 6.64 9.00
N GLY A 105 7.05 7.75 9.38
CA GLY A 105 6.65 8.83 8.49
C GLY A 105 7.79 9.77 8.04
N GLY A 106 8.94 9.74 8.71
CA GLY A 106 10.02 10.69 8.47
C GLY A 106 9.64 12.12 8.89
N VAL A 107 9.09 12.26 10.10
CA VAL A 107 8.61 13.53 10.67
C VAL A 107 9.09 13.73 12.11
N THR A 108 9.42 14.96 12.49
CA THR A 108 9.96 15.30 13.83
C THR A 108 8.95 15.92 14.80
N GLY A 109 7.76 16.29 14.33
CA GLY A 109 6.80 17.05 15.13
C GLY A 109 5.36 16.92 14.66
N GLY A 110 4.42 17.35 15.51
CA GLY A 110 2.98 17.24 15.22
C GLY A 110 2.33 15.93 15.69
N ASN A 111 3.05 15.11 16.47
CA ASN A 111 2.44 14.00 17.20
C ASN A 111 1.47 14.54 18.26
N GLY A 112 0.37 13.84 18.52
CA GLY A 112 -0.68 14.32 19.45
C GLY A 112 -1.58 15.42 18.89
N ASN A 113 -1.23 16.05 17.77
CA ASN A 113 -2.07 17.03 17.09
C ASN A 113 -2.60 16.44 15.78
N LEU A 114 -3.88 16.08 15.74
CA LEU A 114 -4.52 15.57 14.52
C LEU A 114 -4.47 16.58 13.37
N ASN A 115 -4.41 17.87 13.66
CA ASN A 115 -4.39 18.93 12.65
C ASN A 115 -2.98 19.34 12.21
N ALA A 116 -1.92 18.69 12.69
CA ALA A 116 -0.57 19.08 12.31
C ALA A 116 -0.27 18.77 10.84
N ASP A 117 0.32 19.73 10.14
CA ASP A 117 0.94 19.50 8.84
C ASP A 117 2.37 18.98 9.01
N PHE A 118 2.73 17.96 8.25
CA PHE A 118 4.06 17.36 8.24
C PHE A 118 5.04 18.05 7.29
N ALA A 119 4.60 19.02 6.50
CA ALA A 119 5.45 19.75 5.57
C ALA A 119 6.64 20.50 6.22
N PRO A 120 6.51 21.17 7.39
CA PRO A 120 7.62 21.94 7.99
C PRO A 120 8.51 21.13 8.95
N THR A 121 8.06 19.97 9.44
CA THR A 121 8.73 19.20 10.51
C THR A 121 9.19 17.83 10.01
N THR A 122 10.20 17.82 9.15
CA THR A 122 10.65 16.61 8.44
C THR A 122 11.90 15.99 9.06
N ALA A 123 12.00 14.66 9.04
CA ALA A 123 13.17 13.89 9.45
C ALA A 123 13.58 12.91 8.34
N ASP A 124 14.89 12.68 8.16
CA ASP A 124 15.39 11.60 7.30
C ASP A 124 15.34 10.24 8.01
N THR A 125 14.14 9.79 8.35
CA THR A 125 13.87 8.49 8.99
C THR A 125 12.77 7.73 8.25
N GLY A 126 12.59 6.45 8.61
CA GLY A 126 11.48 5.64 8.12
C GLY A 126 11.39 5.52 6.60
N CYS A 127 10.17 5.67 6.09
CA CYS A 127 9.92 5.64 4.67
C CYS A 127 10.55 6.82 3.93
N ARG A 128 10.71 7.99 4.55
CA ARG A 128 11.35 9.11 3.87
C ARG A 128 12.81 8.81 3.54
N SER A 129 13.57 8.24 4.49
CA SER A 129 14.96 7.87 4.25
C SER A 129 15.14 6.64 3.38
N TYR A 130 14.10 5.80 3.22
CA TYR A 130 14.14 4.63 2.35
C TYR A 130 14.50 4.97 0.90
N GLY A 131 14.11 6.15 0.40
CA GLY A 131 14.50 6.62 -0.93
C GLY A 131 16.01 6.85 -1.13
N LYS A 132 16.80 6.80 -0.05
CA LYS A 132 18.26 6.94 -0.07
C LYS A 132 18.98 5.59 0.07
N THR A 133 18.27 4.51 0.38
CA THR A 133 18.86 3.17 0.43
C THR A 133 19.11 2.64 -0.96
N THR A 134 19.92 1.59 -1.08
CA THR A 134 20.12 0.90 -2.34
C THR A 134 18.78 0.44 -2.90
N GLU A 135 17.92 -0.16 -2.08
CA GLU A 135 16.64 -0.78 -2.42
C GLU A 135 15.59 0.24 -2.86
N GLY A 136 15.54 1.41 -2.23
CA GLY A 136 14.53 2.44 -2.49
C GLY A 136 14.97 3.56 -3.43
N LEU A 137 16.23 3.58 -3.88
CA LEU A 137 16.79 4.69 -4.66
C LEU A 137 15.93 5.05 -5.89
N GLY A 138 15.71 6.36 -6.08
CA GLY A 138 15.00 6.89 -7.24
C GLY A 138 13.48 6.94 -7.09
N ARG A 139 12.95 6.71 -5.88
CA ARG A 139 11.53 6.93 -5.56
C ARG A 139 11.34 7.70 -4.26
N LYS A 140 10.16 8.31 -4.14
CA LYS A 140 9.65 8.84 -2.88
C LYS A 140 8.78 7.76 -2.26
N TRP A 141 9.04 7.48 -1.00
CA TRP A 141 8.38 6.42 -0.25
C TRP A 141 7.62 7.03 0.91
N ARG A 142 6.48 6.41 1.22
CA ARG A 142 5.57 6.86 2.27
C ARG A 142 5.05 5.65 3.03
N VAL A 143 4.51 5.90 4.21
CA VAL A 143 3.88 4.87 5.03
C VAL A 143 2.56 4.45 4.37
N PRO A 144 2.27 3.16 4.17
CA PRO A 144 1.02 2.72 3.57
C PRO A 144 -0.20 3.14 4.41
N THR A 145 -1.36 3.32 3.79
CA THR A 145 -2.64 3.45 4.50
C THR A 145 -3.07 2.10 5.08
N GLN A 146 -4.04 2.09 6.00
CA GLN A 146 -4.62 0.84 6.52
C GLN A 146 -5.16 -0.04 5.39
N ARG A 147 -5.80 0.55 4.38
CA ARG A 147 -6.35 -0.17 3.23
C ARG A 147 -5.26 -0.72 2.31
N GLU A 148 -4.17 0.00 2.11
CA GLU A 148 -3.01 -0.52 1.36
C GLU A 148 -2.38 -1.72 2.08
N LEU A 149 -2.27 -1.68 3.42
CA LEU A 149 -1.78 -2.82 4.19
C LEU A 149 -2.69 -4.05 4.08
N GLN A 150 -4.02 -3.87 4.06
CA GLN A 150 -4.96 -4.96 3.82
C GLN A 150 -4.68 -5.64 2.47
N LEU A 151 -4.45 -4.86 1.41
CA LEU A 151 -4.08 -5.41 0.10
C LEU A 151 -2.73 -6.09 0.12
N MET A 152 -1.73 -5.46 0.75
CA MET A 152 -0.40 -6.05 0.88
C MET A 152 -0.46 -7.38 1.65
N TRP A 153 -1.36 -7.51 2.64
CA TRP A 153 -1.60 -8.78 3.33
C TRP A 153 -2.25 -9.82 2.41
N MET A 154 -3.24 -9.43 1.59
CA MET A 154 -3.84 -10.33 0.60
C MET A 154 -2.79 -10.86 -0.40
N PHE A 155 -1.86 -10.01 -0.83
CA PHE A 155 -0.80 -10.34 -1.79
C PHE A 155 0.54 -10.71 -1.14
N ARG A 156 0.58 -10.96 0.17
CA ARG A 156 1.84 -11.19 0.91
C ARG A 156 2.66 -12.37 0.38
N ILE A 157 1.99 -13.43 -0.09
CA ILE A 157 2.64 -14.61 -0.67
C ILE A 157 3.32 -14.24 -2.02
N PRO A 158 2.61 -13.67 -3.01
CA PRO A 158 3.25 -13.10 -4.20
C PRO A 158 4.37 -12.10 -3.91
N VAL A 159 4.20 -11.21 -2.93
CA VAL A 159 5.27 -10.27 -2.51
C VAL A 159 6.50 -11.05 -2.04
N GLY A 160 6.32 -12.11 -1.26
CA GLY A 160 7.39 -13.02 -0.84
C GLY A 160 8.07 -13.76 -1.99
N ILE A 161 7.34 -14.12 -3.05
CA ILE A 161 7.91 -14.70 -4.27
C ILE A 161 8.78 -13.67 -5.02
N ILE A 162 8.33 -12.41 -5.07
CA ILE A 162 9.06 -11.31 -5.73
C ILE A 162 10.30 -10.92 -4.91
N TYR A 163 10.19 -10.92 -3.59
CA TYR A 163 11.22 -10.55 -2.61
C TYR A 163 11.53 -11.71 -1.64
N PRO A 164 12.19 -12.79 -2.11
CA PRO A 164 12.38 -14.01 -1.30
C PRO A 164 13.23 -13.78 -0.05
N ASN A 165 14.09 -12.78 -0.04
CA ASN A 165 14.96 -12.46 1.10
C ASN A 165 14.29 -11.55 2.15
N ALA A 166 13.09 -11.04 1.87
CA ALA A 166 12.36 -10.14 2.75
C ALA A 166 10.84 -10.37 2.65
N PRO A 167 10.35 -11.59 2.93
CA PRO A 167 8.92 -11.86 2.92
C PRO A 167 8.22 -11.00 3.98
N MET A 168 6.97 -10.66 3.67
CA MET A 168 6.14 -9.89 4.60
C MET A 168 5.46 -10.78 5.64
N GLU A 169 5.06 -12.00 5.28
CA GLU A 169 4.44 -12.94 6.21
C GLU A 169 5.48 -13.52 7.19
N ASN A 170 5.04 -13.80 8.43
CA ASN A 170 5.86 -14.45 9.45
C ASN A 170 5.02 -15.47 10.24
N ALA A 171 5.65 -16.50 10.81
CA ALA A 171 4.99 -17.46 11.70
C ALA A 171 4.54 -16.81 13.03
N SER A 172 5.24 -15.76 13.45
CA SER A 172 4.91 -14.94 14.62
C SER A 172 4.41 -13.56 14.21
N THR A 173 3.89 -12.80 15.17
CA THR A 173 3.46 -11.40 14.97
C THR A 173 4.54 -10.58 14.26
N LYS A 174 4.14 -9.91 13.17
CA LYS A 174 4.97 -8.97 12.42
C LYS A 174 4.14 -7.76 12.08
N ASN A 175 4.18 -6.80 13.00
CA ASN A 175 3.38 -5.59 12.96
C ASN A 175 3.94 -4.56 11.97
N TYR A 176 3.06 -4.03 11.13
CA TYR A 176 3.35 -2.97 10.18
C TYR A 176 2.52 -1.72 10.44
N TRP A 177 3.19 -0.57 10.56
CA TRP A 177 2.54 0.72 10.72
C TRP A 177 1.71 1.11 9.50
N ALA A 178 0.48 1.54 9.75
CA ALA A 178 -0.30 2.34 8.82
C ALA A 178 -0.10 3.83 9.09
N SER A 179 -0.20 4.63 8.04
CA SER A 179 -0.30 6.10 8.11
C SER A 179 -1.66 6.58 8.61
N THR A 180 -2.62 5.66 8.75
CA THR A 180 -3.96 5.94 9.23
C THR A 180 -3.93 6.10 10.75
N GLU A 181 -4.36 7.27 11.22
CA GLU A 181 -4.45 7.56 12.64
C GLU A 181 -5.75 7.04 13.24
N LYS A 182 -5.70 6.65 14.51
CA LYS A 182 -6.89 6.29 15.29
C LYS A 182 -7.37 7.47 16.14
N ASP A 183 -6.42 8.20 16.72
CA ASP A 183 -6.62 9.44 17.49
C ASP A 183 -5.27 10.16 17.69
N THR A 184 -5.19 11.08 18.64
CA THR A 184 -4.00 11.88 18.95
C THR A 184 -2.78 11.02 19.26
N ASP A 185 -2.99 9.93 20.00
CA ASP A 185 -1.90 9.14 20.59
C ASP A 185 -1.73 7.77 19.93
N ASN A 186 -2.73 7.31 19.16
CA ASN A 186 -2.74 5.98 18.57
C ASN A 186 -2.82 6.01 17.04
N ALA A 187 -2.19 5.02 16.41
CA ALA A 187 -2.26 4.78 14.97
C ALA A 187 -2.55 3.31 14.67
N TRP A 188 -3.06 3.05 13.47
CA TRP A 188 -3.40 1.70 13.03
C TRP A 188 -2.16 0.90 12.62
N VAL A 189 -2.25 -0.39 12.86
CA VAL A 189 -1.23 -1.40 12.56
C VAL A 189 -1.90 -2.60 11.92
N PHE A 190 -1.17 -3.29 11.06
CA PHE A 190 -1.60 -4.56 10.50
C PHE A 190 -0.58 -5.66 10.85
N ASP A 191 -1.06 -6.77 11.40
CA ASP A 191 -0.23 -7.94 11.69
C ASP A 191 -0.16 -8.86 10.46
N PHE A 192 1.06 -9.21 10.07
CA PHE A 192 1.35 -10.14 8.98
C PHE A 192 1.73 -11.54 9.49
N MET A 193 1.23 -11.92 10.67
CA MET A 193 1.23 -13.30 11.12
C MET A 193 0.49 -14.21 10.12
N SER A 194 1.06 -15.38 9.85
CA SER A 194 0.53 -16.34 8.90
C SER A 194 -0.88 -16.79 9.27
N GLY A 195 -1.79 -16.76 8.30
CA GLY A 195 -3.17 -17.21 8.45
C GLY A 195 -4.09 -16.27 9.26
N VAL A 196 -3.58 -15.15 9.79
CA VAL A 196 -4.35 -14.26 10.68
C VAL A 196 -4.34 -12.83 10.14
N PRO A 197 -5.32 -12.42 9.32
CA PRO A 197 -5.48 -11.02 8.94
C PRO A 197 -5.99 -10.24 10.15
N HIS A 198 -5.13 -9.46 10.80
CA HIS A 198 -5.49 -8.72 11.99
C HIS A 198 -5.04 -7.27 11.92
N CYS A 199 -6.00 -6.36 12.08
CA CYS A 199 -5.76 -4.93 12.14
C CYS A 199 -6.23 -4.39 13.48
N PHE A 200 -5.37 -3.63 14.15
CA PHE A 200 -5.62 -3.05 15.46
C PHE A 200 -4.90 -1.71 15.58
N TRP A 201 -5.08 -1.02 16.68
CA TRP A 201 -4.39 0.24 16.96
C TRP A 201 -3.42 0.05 18.13
N GLN A 202 -2.34 0.83 18.13
CA GLN A 202 -1.41 0.89 19.25
C GLN A 202 -0.87 2.32 19.40
N SER A 203 -0.24 2.59 20.54
CA SER A 203 0.36 3.90 20.83
C SER A 203 1.43 4.26 19.79
N LYS A 204 1.41 5.48 19.27
CA LYS A 204 2.40 5.99 18.33
C LYS A 204 3.84 6.00 18.87
N ALA A 205 3.99 5.87 20.20
CA ALA A 205 5.29 5.78 20.88
C ALA A 205 5.89 4.37 20.86
N THR A 206 5.11 3.32 20.58
CA THR A 206 5.65 1.96 20.44
C THR A 206 6.44 1.83 19.14
N VAL A 207 7.28 0.81 19.05
CA VAL A 207 8.01 0.49 17.81
C VAL A 207 7.28 -0.60 17.03
N ALA A 208 7.31 -0.49 15.70
CA ALA A 208 6.89 -1.55 14.78
C ALA A 208 7.67 -1.42 13.46
N ASN A 209 7.41 -2.33 12.53
CA ASN A 209 8.00 -2.25 11.19
C ASN A 209 7.15 -1.34 10.30
N VAL A 210 7.71 -0.92 9.17
CA VAL A 210 6.94 -0.36 8.05
C VAL A 210 7.47 -0.93 6.75
N ARG A 211 6.57 -1.45 5.92
CA ARG A 211 6.85 -1.79 4.53
C ARG A 211 6.35 -0.63 3.69
N CYS A 212 7.28 0.22 3.29
CA CYS A 212 6.94 1.47 2.60
C CYS A 212 6.26 1.20 1.26
N VAL A 213 5.46 2.17 0.83
CA VAL A 213 4.86 2.18 -0.50
C VAL A 213 5.24 3.44 -1.25
N SER A 214 5.21 3.36 -2.58
CA SER A 214 5.43 4.50 -3.45
C SER A 214 4.24 4.67 -4.39
N ASP A 215 3.74 5.89 -4.50
CA ASP A 215 2.77 6.25 -5.54
C ASP A 215 3.40 6.00 -6.91
N TYR A 216 2.63 5.49 -7.87
CA TYR A 216 3.14 5.13 -9.21
C TYR A 216 3.47 6.36 -10.05
#